data_AF-A0A510UD88-F1
#
_entry.id   AF-A0A510UD88-F1
#
_cell.length_a   1.000
_cell.length_b   1.000
_cell.length_c   1.000
_cell.angle_alpha   90.00
_cell.angle_beta   90.00
_cell.angle_gamma   90.00
#
_symmetry.space_group_name_H-M   'P 1'
#
loop_
_entity.id
_entity.type
_entity.pdbx_description
1 polymer ?
#
loop_
_entity_poly.entity_id
_entity_poly.type
_entity_poly.pdbx_seq_one_letter_code
_entity_poly.pdbx_strand_id
1 'polypeptide(L)'
;MWEKQYEQGRWNGLALNILSTSLDGGKRLQVSDIPYADLPDIKVMGSKANNVEVEVILIGSTSLVEANALLDNLNTSPKGELEHPWLGELSLVFEAYSQKISTKRGLVTLSLKFVRDAKKPTLSIIESTSTNSLEQANVVEAVSSVEFVSDVENMSIAETNTLQSDFTHLIGELTGIASRLSIPSQMLTAINQEINRALMTISSIANAPSQFAEQLSITVDNVAQAVRSGSDSMNPAVDNSRAAQSSMLALININSPSSHYNIQLIIAALKMNKDIEHLEQAPSFNVLTWPKPPSVTLCDLESIATQIEARIHEVTTVSTYKSLLLFDALIELKKSVMVQRNKVEQGAKPHRYITCPHFIPALTLAQQEGNSAALIETLNPLQHPLFLSGTIAMRNNT
;
A
#
# COMPACT_ATOMS: atom_id res chain seq x y z
N MET A 1 -40.10 5.50 50.94
CA MET A 1 -40.18 4.09 50.50
C MET A 1 -39.86 4.10 49.02
N TRP A 2 -38.65 3.72 48.61
CA TRP A 2 -38.29 3.61 47.19
C TRP A 2 -38.73 2.24 46.69
N GLU A 3 -39.69 2.20 45.78
CA GLU A 3 -40.00 0.97 45.04
C GLU A 3 -38.76 0.54 44.28
N LYS A 4 -38.27 -0.68 44.53
CA LYS A 4 -37.26 -1.31 43.68
C LYS A 4 -37.94 -1.71 42.39
N GLN A 5 -37.97 -0.78 41.44
CA GLN A 5 -38.37 -1.06 40.06
C GLN A 5 -37.25 -1.89 39.43
N TYR A 6 -37.60 -3.05 38.89
CA TYR A 6 -36.74 -3.84 38.03
C TYR A 6 -37.04 -3.44 36.59
N GLU A 7 -36.03 -3.51 35.73
CA GLU A 7 -36.17 -3.15 34.32
C GLU A 7 -36.31 -4.40 33.46
N GLN A 8 -37.05 -4.30 32.35
CA GLN A 8 -37.29 -5.43 31.46
C GLN A 8 -36.28 -5.43 30.30
N GLY A 9 -35.33 -6.36 30.33
CA GLY A 9 -34.43 -6.65 29.21
C GLY A 9 -34.77 -7.95 28.51
N ARG A 10 -34.06 -8.27 27.43
CA ARG A 10 -34.19 -9.58 26.75
C ARG A 10 -32.83 -10.15 26.37
N TRP A 11 -32.66 -11.45 26.55
CA TRP A 11 -31.50 -12.19 26.05
C TRP A 11 -31.95 -13.21 25.02
N ASN A 12 -31.51 -13.07 23.77
CA ASN A 12 -31.94 -13.95 22.67
C ASN A 12 -33.49 -14.14 22.63
N GLY A 13 -34.23 -13.07 22.93
CA GLY A 13 -35.71 -13.05 23.01
C GLY A 13 -36.34 -13.48 24.33
N LEU A 14 -35.58 -14.06 25.27
CA LEU A 14 -36.05 -14.43 26.62
C LEU A 14 -36.12 -13.20 27.54
N ALA A 15 -37.24 -12.98 28.20
CA ALA A 15 -37.45 -11.83 29.08
C ALA A 15 -36.59 -11.93 30.35
N LEU A 16 -35.95 -10.81 30.72
CA LEU A 16 -35.11 -10.65 31.91
C LEU A 16 -35.65 -9.51 32.75
N ASN A 17 -35.74 -9.71 34.06
CA ASN A 17 -35.97 -8.61 35.00
C ASN A 17 -34.62 -8.21 35.62
N ILE A 18 -34.04 -7.13 35.11
CA ILE A 18 -32.73 -6.62 35.50
C ILE A 18 -32.88 -5.73 36.73
N LEU A 19 -32.13 -6.04 37.78
CA LEU A 19 -32.03 -5.22 38.99
C LEU A 19 -30.88 -4.22 38.91
N SER A 20 -29.74 -4.65 38.37
CA SER A 20 -28.54 -3.82 38.26
C SER A 20 -27.66 -4.27 37.10
N THR A 21 -26.92 -3.32 36.53
CA THR A 21 -25.95 -3.56 35.46
C THR A 21 -24.64 -2.83 35.79
N SER A 22 -23.52 -3.54 35.73
CA SER A 22 -22.17 -3.00 35.88
C SER A 22 -21.37 -3.17 34.58
N LEU A 23 -20.57 -2.15 34.24
CA LEU A 23 -19.72 -2.13 33.05
C LEU A 23 -18.28 -1.87 33.45
N ASP A 24 -17.42 -2.87 33.25
CA ASP A 24 -15.99 -2.77 33.53
C ASP A 24 -15.20 -2.77 32.21
N GLY A 25 -14.53 -1.67 31.92
CA GLY A 25 -13.70 -1.51 30.72
C GLY A 25 -12.41 -0.76 31.03
N GLY A 26 -11.55 -0.62 30.03
CA GLY A 26 -10.33 0.19 30.17
C GLY A 26 -9.27 -0.08 29.14
N LYS A 27 -8.03 0.33 29.44
CA LYS A 27 -6.84 0.04 28.65
C LYS A 27 -5.94 -0.92 29.41
N ARG A 28 -5.25 -1.81 28.70
CA ARG A 28 -4.14 -2.59 29.25
C ARG A 28 -2.93 -1.67 29.31
N LEU A 29 -2.33 -1.52 30.48
CA LEU A 29 -1.16 -0.67 30.69
C LEU A 29 0.00 -1.55 31.14
N GLN A 30 1.17 -1.37 30.53
CA GLN A 30 2.44 -1.87 31.04
C GLN A 30 3.10 -0.71 31.79
N VAL A 31 3.36 -0.91 33.08
CA VAL A 31 4.06 0.06 33.92
C VAL A 31 5.48 -0.46 34.12
N SER A 32 6.46 0.38 33.80
CA SER A 32 7.88 0.07 33.95
C SER A 32 8.49 0.97 35.02
N ASP A 33 8.87 0.37 36.14
CA ASP A 33 9.53 1.06 37.25
C ASP A 33 11.04 0.96 37.09
N ILE A 34 11.71 2.09 36.89
CA ILE A 34 13.17 2.17 36.78
C ILE A 34 13.72 2.73 38.11
N PRO A 35 14.73 2.09 38.72
CA PRO A 35 15.34 2.62 39.95
C PRO A 35 15.80 4.07 39.78
N TYR A 36 15.56 4.89 40.80
CA TYR A 36 15.89 6.33 40.86
C TYR A 36 15.06 7.25 39.94
N ALA A 37 14.02 6.75 39.27
CA ALA A 37 13.03 7.57 38.59
C ALA A 37 11.87 7.92 39.53
N ASP A 38 11.49 9.20 39.60
CA ASP A 38 10.38 9.67 40.45
C ASP A 38 9.00 9.28 39.89
N LEU A 39 8.90 9.03 38.58
CA LEU A 39 7.67 8.65 37.90
C LEU A 39 7.90 7.41 37.02
N PRO A 40 6.94 6.47 36.97
CA PRO A 40 7.05 5.27 36.16
C PRO A 40 6.73 5.55 34.68
N ASP A 41 7.35 4.78 33.79
CA ASP A 41 7.01 4.82 32.36
C ASP A 41 5.80 3.92 32.06
N ILE A 42 4.78 4.46 31.40
CA ILE A 42 3.50 3.78 31.18
C ILE A 42 3.24 3.63 29.68
N LYS A 43 3.24 2.36 29.21
CA LYS A 43 2.92 2.01 27.83
C LYS A 43 1.52 1.42 27.72
N VAL A 44 0.71 1.98 26.82
CA VAL A 44 -0.66 1.49 26.54
C VAL A 44 -0.61 0.30 25.58
N MET A 45 -1.01 -0.88 26.06
CA MET A 45 -0.95 -2.18 25.36
C MET A 45 -2.30 -2.60 24.76
N GLY A 46 -3.16 -1.64 24.42
CA GLY A 46 -4.47 -1.85 23.82
C GLY A 46 -5.65 -1.79 24.79
N SER A 47 -6.84 -2.14 24.32
CA SER A 47 -8.07 -2.10 25.12
C SER A 47 -8.20 -3.35 25.99
N LYS A 48 -8.61 -3.19 27.25
CA LYS A 48 -9.02 -4.27 28.14
C LYS A 48 -10.35 -4.85 27.62
N ALA A 49 -10.62 -6.13 27.90
CA ALA A 49 -11.93 -6.70 27.62
C ALA A 49 -12.99 -5.92 28.40
N ASN A 50 -14.09 -5.57 27.73
CA ASN A 50 -15.21 -4.90 28.35
C ASN A 50 -16.15 -5.96 28.92
N ASN A 51 -16.17 -6.08 30.25
CA ASN A 51 -17.02 -6.99 30.97
C ASN A 51 -18.34 -6.29 31.33
N VAL A 52 -19.44 -7.01 31.19
CA VAL A 52 -20.78 -6.55 31.54
C VAL A 52 -21.32 -7.54 32.56
N GLU A 53 -21.64 -7.06 33.76
CA GLU A 53 -22.29 -7.87 34.79
C GLU A 53 -23.74 -7.41 34.95
N VAL A 54 -24.68 -8.35 34.84
CA VAL A 54 -26.12 -8.08 34.92
C VAL A 54 -26.70 -8.92 36.06
N GLU A 55 -27.38 -8.26 37.00
CA GLU A 55 -28.12 -8.93 38.06
C GLU A 55 -29.59 -9.06 37.67
N VAL A 56 -30.05 -10.29 37.52
CA VAL A 56 -31.43 -10.63 37.11
C VAL A 56 -32.18 -11.25 38.29
N ILE A 57 -33.44 -10.88 38.46
CA ILE A 57 -34.33 -11.44 39.48
C ILE A 57 -35.51 -12.17 38.83
N LEU A 58 -35.75 -13.41 39.24
CA LEU A 58 -36.93 -14.17 38.87
C LEU A 58 -37.81 -14.35 40.11
N ILE A 59 -39.09 -13.97 39.99
CA ILE A 59 -40.06 -13.93 41.08
C ILE A 59 -41.26 -14.80 40.71
N GLY A 60 -41.65 -15.71 41.61
CA GLY A 60 -42.86 -16.52 41.43
C GLY A 60 -42.64 -18.01 41.71
N SER A 61 -43.72 -18.79 41.63
CA SER A 61 -43.69 -20.24 41.81
C SER A 61 -42.87 -20.97 40.74
N THR A 62 -42.70 -20.36 39.56
CA THR A 62 -41.93 -20.88 38.41
C THR A 62 -40.50 -20.35 38.35
N SER A 63 -40.09 -19.49 39.30
CA SER A 63 -38.79 -18.78 39.27
C SER A 63 -37.57 -19.69 39.15
N LEU A 64 -37.60 -20.88 39.76
CA LEU A 64 -36.52 -21.85 39.67
C LEU A 64 -36.47 -22.55 38.30
N VAL A 65 -37.64 -22.83 37.72
CA VAL A 65 -37.76 -23.46 36.39
C VAL A 65 -37.29 -22.48 35.30
N GLU A 66 -37.72 -21.22 35.41
CA GLU A 66 -37.30 -20.14 34.50
C GLU A 66 -35.79 -19.86 34.60
N ALA A 67 -35.22 -19.89 35.82
CA ALA A 67 -33.79 -19.71 36.02
C ALA A 67 -32.97 -20.81 35.35
N ASN A 68 -33.38 -22.07 35.51
CA ASN A 68 -32.68 -23.20 34.91
C ASN A 68 -32.80 -23.18 33.38
N ALA A 69 -33.98 -22.87 32.83
CA ALA A 69 -34.18 -22.76 31.38
C ALA A 69 -33.30 -21.66 30.76
N LEU A 70 -33.14 -20.54 31.46
CA LEU A 70 -32.27 -19.44 31.04
C LEU A 70 -30.79 -19.83 31.10
N LEU A 71 -30.36 -20.52 32.15
CA LEU A 71 -28.99 -21.03 32.26
C LEU A 71 -28.68 -22.09 31.19
N ASP A 72 -29.63 -22.98 30.90
CA ASP A 72 -29.49 -23.98 29.83
C ASP A 72 -29.36 -23.32 28.46
N ASN A 73 -30.12 -22.24 28.20
CA ASN A 73 -29.99 -21.44 26.98
C ASN A 73 -28.61 -20.77 26.88
N LEU A 74 -28.12 -20.17 27.98
CA LEU A 74 -26.81 -19.53 28.03
C LEU A 74 -25.65 -20.52 27.85
N ASN A 75 -25.77 -21.74 28.39
CA ASN A 75 -24.76 -22.78 28.23
C ASN A 75 -24.77 -23.38 26.80
N THR A 76 -25.94 -23.49 26.17
CA THR A 76 -26.08 -24.02 24.80
C THR A 76 -25.62 -23.01 23.75
N SER A 77 -25.99 -21.74 23.94
CA SER A 77 -25.68 -20.63 23.02
C SER A 77 -25.03 -19.48 23.81
N PRO A 78 -23.73 -19.60 24.14
CA PRO A 78 -23.04 -18.59 24.95
C PRO A 78 -22.87 -17.26 24.22
N LYS A 79 -22.99 -17.24 22.89
CA LYS A 79 -23.00 -16.01 22.09
C LYS A 79 -24.42 -15.57 21.83
N GLY A 80 -24.73 -14.32 22.11
CA GLY A 80 -26.08 -13.79 21.94
C GLY A 80 -26.15 -12.27 21.96
N GLU A 81 -27.36 -11.79 21.79
CA GLU A 81 -27.67 -10.36 21.85
C GLU A 81 -28.50 -10.10 23.11
N LEU A 82 -28.00 -9.14 23.91
CA LEU A 82 -28.71 -8.58 25.05
C LEU A 82 -29.39 -7.29 24.63
N GLU A 83 -30.72 -7.29 24.58
CA GLU A 83 -31.54 -6.10 24.49
C GLU A 83 -31.65 -5.48 25.90
N HIS A 84 -30.83 -4.47 26.18
CA HIS A 84 -30.84 -3.77 27.46
C HIS A 84 -31.68 -2.48 27.35
N PRO A 85 -32.55 -2.17 28.34
CA PRO A 85 -33.41 -0.98 28.33
C PRO A 85 -32.68 0.33 27.98
N TRP A 86 -31.49 0.54 28.55
CA TRP A 86 -30.74 1.79 28.39
C TRP A 86 -29.51 1.69 27.49
N LEU A 87 -28.96 0.50 27.30
CA LEU A 87 -27.71 0.30 26.55
C LEU A 87 -27.96 -0.17 25.11
N GLY A 88 -29.24 -0.39 24.75
CA GLY A 88 -29.64 -0.91 23.45
C GLY A 88 -29.24 -2.37 23.27
N GLU A 89 -29.05 -2.75 22.02
CA GLU A 89 -28.64 -4.10 21.62
C GLU A 89 -27.13 -4.27 21.79
N LEU A 90 -26.73 -5.21 22.65
CA LEU A 90 -25.34 -5.54 22.93
C LEU A 90 -25.04 -6.98 22.49
N SER A 91 -24.12 -7.13 21.54
CA SER A 91 -23.55 -8.45 21.21
C SER A 91 -22.54 -8.86 22.27
N LEU A 92 -22.86 -9.92 23.01
CA LEU A 92 -22.13 -10.37 24.19
C LEU A 92 -21.85 -11.87 24.13
N VAL A 93 -20.78 -12.29 24.80
CA VAL A 93 -20.44 -13.69 25.06
C VAL A 93 -20.58 -13.93 26.55
N PHE A 94 -21.41 -14.91 26.92
CA PHE A 94 -21.58 -15.38 28.29
C PHE A 94 -20.29 -16.02 28.82
N GLU A 95 -19.87 -15.61 30.01
CA GLU A 95 -18.65 -16.07 30.66
C GLU A 95 -18.96 -16.95 31.86
N ALA A 96 -19.73 -16.42 32.81
CA ALA A 96 -20.01 -17.10 34.08
C ALA A 96 -21.32 -16.63 34.70
N TYR A 97 -21.85 -17.43 35.62
CA TYR A 97 -23.01 -17.05 36.42
C TYR A 97 -22.82 -17.39 37.90
N SER A 98 -23.57 -16.71 38.74
CA SER A 98 -23.78 -17.02 40.15
C SER A 98 -25.26 -17.00 40.46
N GLN A 99 -25.77 -18.07 41.08
CA GLN A 99 -27.18 -18.21 41.42
C GLN A 99 -27.40 -18.21 42.93
N LYS A 100 -28.36 -17.41 43.38
CA LYS A 100 -28.81 -17.37 44.77
C LYS A 100 -30.30 -17.66 44.85
N ILE A 101 -30.65 -18.73 45.55
CA ILE A 101 -32.03 -19.20 45.69
C ILE A 101 -32.51 -18.89 47.11
N SER A 102 -33.65 -18.21 47.23
CA SER A 102 -34.29 -17.91 48.51
C SER A 102 -35.68 -18.56 48.57
N THR A 103 -35.75 -19.73 49.21
CA THR A 103 -37.00 -20.50 49.36
C THR A 103 -38.05 -19.80 50.22
N LYS A 104 -37.62 -18.97 51.19
CA LYS A 104 -38.51 -18.20 52.06
C LYS A 104 -39.29 -17.10 51.34
N ARG A 105 -38.80 -16.65 50.17
CA ARG A 105 -39.38 -15.54 49.40
C ARG A 105 -39.79 -15.92 47.98
N GLY A 106 -39.58 -17.18 47.57
CA GLY A 106 -39.85 -17.64 46.20
C GLY A 106 -39.09 -16.83 45.14
N LEU A 107 -37.83 -16.50 45.44
CA LEU A 107 -37.01 -15.58 44.64
C LEU A 107 -35.69 -16.23 44.26
N VAL A 108 -35.32 -16.10 42.99
CA VAL A 108 -34.01 -16.49 42.46
C VAL A 108 -33.32 -15.24 41.93
N THR A 109 -32.10 -14.98 42.41
CA THR A 109 -31.22 -13.94 41.88
C THR A 109 -30.10 -14.59 41.09
N LEU A 110 -29.86 -14.10 39.88
CA LEU A 110 -28.78 -14.53 39.00
C LEU A 110 -27.85 -13.34 38.76
N SER A 111 -26.58 -13.47 39.10
CA SER A 111 -25.53 -12.58 38.59
C SER A 111 -24.94 -13.24 37.35
N LEU A 112 -25.06 -12.57 36.21
CA LEU A 112 -24.61 -13.05 34.90
C LEU A 112 -23.44 -12.18 34.44
N LYS A 113 -22.32 -12.79 34.08
CA LYS A 113 -21.13 -12.11 33.58
C LYS A 113 -20.97 -12.37 32.10
N PHE A 114 -20.78 -11.29 31.35
CA PHE A 114 -20.63 -11.28 29.92
C PHE A 114 -19.37 -10.52 29.51
N VAL A 115 -18.81 -10.89 28.37
CA VAL A 115 -17.73 -10.17 27.70
C VAL A 115 -18.24 -9.67 26.36
N ARG A 116 -18.00 -8.41 26.02
CA ARG A 116 -18.44 -7.85 24.74
C ARG A 116 -17.71 -8.53 23.57
N ASP A 117 -18.46 -9.10 22.62
CA ASP A 117 -17.88 -9.71 21.41
C ASP A 117 -17.43 -8.57 20.50
N ALA A 118 -16.15 -8.23 20.54
CA ALA A 118 -15.56 -7.40 19.50
C ALA A 118 -15.46 -8.28 18.25
N LYS A 119 -16.24 -7.94 17.21
CA LYS A 119 -16.05 -8.46 15.85
C LYS A 119 -14.55 -8.54 15.62
N LYS A 120 -14.00 -9.77 15.48
CA LYS A 120 -12.57 -9.97 15.30
C LYS A 120 -12.11 -8.91 14.31
N PRO A 121 -11.07 -8.10 14.60
CA PRO A 121 -10.44 -7.36 13.52
C PRO A 121 -10.04 -8.48 12.57
N THR A 122 -10.70 -8.54 11.42
CA THR A 122 -10.19 -9.30 10.31
C THR A 122 -8.81 -8.70 10.14
N LEU A 123 -7.78 -9.45 10.55
CA LEU A 123 -6.48 -9.25 9.98
C LEU A 123 -6.73 -9.56 8.52
N SER A 124 -7.14 -8.54 7.77
CA SER A 124 -6.86 -8.47 6.36
C SER A 124 -5.33 -8.47 6.34
N ILE A 125 -4.76 -9.66 6.40
CA ILE A 125 -3.57 -9.96 5.67
C ILE A 125 -4.00 -9.56 4.27
N ILE A 126 -3.70 -8.32 3.90
CA ILE A 126 -3.51 -8.00 2.51
C ILE A 126 -2.35 -8.93 2.21
N GLU A 127 -2.66 -10.12 1.70
CA GLU A 127 -1.73 -10.82 0.86
C GLU A 127 -1.50 -9.83 -0.29
N SER A 128 -0.57 -8.91 -0.07
CA SER A 128 0.20 -8.35 -1.15
C SER A 128 0.96 -9.57 -1.67
N THR A 129 0.28 -10.37 -2.49
CA THR A 129 0.94 -11.04 -3.61
C THR A 129 1.82 -9.94 -4.16
N SER A 130 3.12 -10.09 -3.98
CA SER A 130 4.11 -9.16 -4.50
C SER A 130 3.92 -9.18 -6.01
N THR A 131 3.02 -8.34 -6.52
CA THR A 131 2.86 -8.12 -7.95
C THR A 131 4.14 -7.42 -8.35
N ASN A 132 4.98 -8.11 -9.10
CA ASN A 132 6.20 -7.53 -9.65
C ASN A 132 5.80 -6.57 -10.78
N SER A 133 6.23 -5.32 -10.69
CA SER A 133 5.87 -4.27 -11.64
C SER A 133 6.41 -4.58 -13.04
N LEU A 134 7.56 -5.26 -13.14
CA LEU A 134 8.12 -5.72 -14.42
C LEU A 134 7.29 -6.85 -15.02
N GLU A 135 6.78 -7.77 -14.21
CA GLU A 135 5.87 -8.82 -14.70
C GLU A 135 4.55 -8.22 -15.20
N GLN A 136 3.97 -7.27 -14.46
CA GLN A 136 2.78 -6.55 -14.91
C GLN A 136 3.04 -5.74 -16.18
N ALA A 137 4.24 -5.17 -16.32
CA ALA A 137 4.63 -4.47 -17.55
C ALA A 137 4.65 -5.40 -18.76
N ASN A 138 5.15 -6.62 -18.60
CA ASN A 138 5.14 -7.63 -19.67
C ASN A 138 3.71 -8.05 -20.05
N VAL A 139 2.79 -8.09 -19.08
CA VAL A 139 1.37 -8.37 -19.36
C VAL A 139 0.74 -7.23 -20.17
N VAL A 140 0.96 -5.97 -19.78
CA VAL A 140 0.46 -4.80 -20.53
C VAL A 140 1.05 -4.78 -21.94
N GLU A 141 2.33 -5.06 -22.08
CA GLU A 141 3.01 -5.15 -23.37
C GLU A 141 2.38 -6.20 -24.29
N ALA A 142 2.21 -7.42 -23.78
CA ALA A 142 1.60 -8.51 -24.52
C ALA A 142 0.16 -8.17 -24.97
N VAL A 143 -0.66 -7.62 -24.07
CA VAL A 143 -2.04 -7.22 -24.41
C VAL A 143 -2.05 -6.08 -25.44
N SER A 144 -1.19 -5.08 -25.27
CA SER A 144 -1.10 -3.94 -26.19
C SER A 144 -0.60 -4.35 -27.58
N SER A 145 0.24 -5.38 -27.69
CA SER A 145 0.70 -5.89 -28.99
C SER A 145 -0.43 -6.50 -29.82
N VAL A 146 -1.44 -7.09 -29.17
CA VAL A 146 -2.62 -7.65 -29.83
C VAL A 146 -3.53 -6.55 -30.37
N GLU A 147 -3.64 -5.43 -29.64
CA GLU A 147 -4.34 -4.24 -30.14
C GLU A 147 -3.56 -3.57 -31.27
N PHE A 148 -2.24 -3.46 -31.15
CA PHE A 148 -1.37 -2.89 -32.17
C PHE A 148 -1.55 -3.52 -33.56
N VAL A 149 -1.61 -4.86 -33.63
CA VAL A 149 -1.86 -5.57 -34.90
C VAL A 149 -3.19 -5.13 -35.51
N SER A 150 -4.22 -5.01 -34.67
CA SER A 150 -5.56 -4.56 -35.09
C SER A 150 -5.57 -3.11 -35.54
N ASP A 151 -4.81 -2.24 -34.87
CA ASP A 151 -4.71 -0.82 -35.25
C ASP A 151 -4.04 -0.69 -36.62
N VAL A 152 -2.87 -1.34 -36.80
CA VAL A 152 -2.10 -1.26 -38.05
C VAL A 152 -2.87 -1.80 -39.25
N GLU A 153 -3.67 -2.86 -39.08
CA GLU A 153 -4.53 -3.40 -40.15
C GLU A 153 -5.59 -2.38 -40.64
N ASN A 154 -5.99 -1.44 -39.79
CA ASN A 154 -7.00 -0.41 -40.11
C ASN A 154 -6.40 0.96 -40.43
N MET A 155 -5.07 1.12 -40.35
CA MET A 155 -4.38 2.38 -40.62
C MET A 155 -4.25 2.67 -42.11
N SER A 156 -4.26 3.96 -42.43
CA SER A 156 -3.84 4.45 -43.75
C SER A 156 -2.32 4.36 -43.93
N ILE A 157 -1.87 4.46 -45.19
CA ILE A 157 -0.45 4.52 -45.52
C ILE A 157 0.23 5.73 -44.86
N ALA A 158 -0.48 6.87 -44.77
CA ALA A 158 0.04 8.07 -44.13
C ALA A 158 0.27 7.85 -42.62
N GLU A 159 -0.71 7.26 -41.93
CA GLU A 159 -0.61 6.90 -40.50
C GLU A 159 0.49 5.87 -40.25
N THR A 160 0.63 4.88 -41.14
CA THR A 160 1.69 3.89 -41.06
C THR A 160 3.08 4.54 -41.19
N ASN A 161 3.24 5.51 -42.10
CA ASN A 161 4.49 6.24 -42.24
C ASN A 161 4.81 7.11 -41.02
N THR A 162 3.80 7.75 -40.40
CA THR A 162 4.00 8.50 -39.16
C THR A 162 4.41 7.56 -38.02
N LEU A 163 3.78 6.39 -37.91
CA LEU A 163 4.11 5.38 -36.92
C LEU A 163 5.53 4.83 -37.11
N GLN A 164 5.95 4.57 -38.35
CA GLN A 164 7.33 4.19 -38.66
C GLN A 164 8.34 5.27 -38.25
N SER A 165 8.02 6.55 -38.46
CA SER A 165 8.84 7.67 -38.01
C SER A 165 8.94 7.72 -36.48
N ASP A 166 7.81 7.59 -35.79
CA ASP A 166 7.73 7.56 -34.32
C ASP A 166 8.63 6.44 -33.75
N PHE A 167 8.53 5.21 -34.29
CA PHE A 167 9.39 4.11 -33.85
C PHE A 167 10.87 4.28 -34.25
N THR A 168 11.15 4.96 -35.36
CA THR A 168 12.54 5.32 -35.73
C THR A 168 13.14 6.28 -34.70
N HIS A 169 12.37 7.25 -34.23
CA HIS A 169 12.79 8.16 -33.15
C HIS A 169 13.01 7.41 -31.84
N LEU A 170 12.08 6.52 -31.45
CA LEU A 170 12.23 5.69 -30.26
C LEU A 170 13.51 4.86 -30.30
N ILE A 171 13.77 4.14 -31.40
CA ILE A 171 14.97 3.29 -31.51
C ILE A 171 16.25 4.14 -31.58
N GLY A 172 16.19 5.33 -32.17
CA GLY A 172 17.26 6.33 -32.11
C GLY A 172 17.60 6.75 -30.68
N GLU A 173 16.59 7.00 -29.84
CA GLU A 173 16.78 7.31 -28.43
C GLU A 173 17.30 6.12 -27.62
N LEU A 174 16.83 4.89 -27.90
CA LEU A 174 17.41 3.68 -27.30
C LEU A 174 18.90 3.54 -27.63
N THR A 175 19.30 3.88 -28.86
CA THR A 175 20.71 3.93 -29.28
C THR A 175 21.48 5.00 -28.49
N GLY A 176 20.88 6.19 -28.35
CA GLY A 176 21.44 7.29 -27.55
C GLY A 176 21.66 6.89 -26.09
N ILE A 177 20.68 6.22 -25.48
CA ILE A 177 20.78 5.68 -24.11
C ILE A 177 21.91 4.64 -24.05
N ALA A 178 21.90 3.63 -24.92
CA ALA A 178 22.90 2.56 -24.92
C ALA A 178 24.34 3.10 -25.06
N SER A 179 24.54 4.13 -25.88
CA SER A 179 25.86 4.76 -26.10
C SER A 179 26.42 5.50 -24.86
N ARG A 180 25.56 5.92 -23.93
CA ARG A 180 25.95 6.63 -22.70
C ARG A 180 26.23 5.68 -21.54
N LEU A 181 25.89 4.39 -21.68
CA LEU A 181 26.06 3.41 -20.63
C LEU A 181 27.53 2.96 -20.53
N SER A 182 28.06 2.98 -19.31
CA SER A 182 29.37 2.40 -18.98
C SER A 182 29.27 0.90 -18.75
N ILE A 183 28.91 0.14 -19.79
CA ILE A 183 28.71 -1.32 -19.74
C ILE A 183 29.84 -2.08 -20.46
N PRO A 184 30.04 -3.38 -20.17
CA PRO A 184 31.02 -4.20 -20.88
C PRO A 184 30.81 -4.19 -22.41
N SER A 185 31.89 -4.16 -23.17
CA SER A 185 31.85 -4.05 -24.64
C SER A 185 31.07 -5.16 -25.35
N GLN A 186 31.08 -6.37 -24.78
CA GLN A 186 30.29 -7.50 -25.29
C GLN A 186 28.79 -7.26 -25.18
N MET A 187 28.34 -6.71 -24.04
CA MET A 187 26.93 -6.35 -23.82
C MET A 187 26.51 -5.21 -24.74
N LEU A 188 27.35 -4.18 -24.89
CA LEU A 188 27.10 -3.08 -25.83
C LEU A 188 26.98 -3.58 -27.28
N THR A 189 27.82 -4.54 -27.68
CA THR A 189 27.76 -5.14 -29.02
C THR A 189 26.44 -5.89 -29.23
N ALA A 190 26.00 -6.69 -28.24
CA ALA A 190 24.72 -7.40 -28.31
C ALA A 190 23.53 -6.43 -28.44
N ILE A 191 23.52 -5.36 -27.64
CA ILE A 191 22.48 -4.31 -27.70
C ILE A 191 22.46 -3.64 -29.07
N ASN A 192 23.62 -3.26 -29.60
CA ASN A 192 23.70 -2.65 -30.93
C ASN A 192 23.19 -3.59 -32.02
N GLN A 193 23.37 -4.91 -31.89
CA GLN A 193 22.82 -5.89 -32.83
C GLN A 193 21.29 -5.93 -32.75
N GLU A 194 20.70 -5.95 -31.55
CA GLU A 194 19.24 -5.94 -31.38
C GLU A 194 18.62 -4.63 -31.87
N ILE A 195 19.23 -3.48 -31.57
CA ILE A 195 18.81 -2.16 -32.08
C ILE A 195 18.81 -2.16 -33.61
N ASN A 196 19.86 -2.68 -34.25
CA ASN A 196 19.93 -2.76 -35.70
C ASN A 196 18.84 -3.69 -36.28
N ARG A 197 18.52 -4.80 -35.60
CA ARG A 197 17.40 -5.67 -36.01
C ARG A 197 16.07 -4.93 -35.90
N ALA A 198 15.83 -4.24 -34.79
CA ALA A 198 14.63 -3.44 -34.60
C ALA A 198 14.47 -2.38 -35.70
N LEU A 199 15.54 -1.65 -36.03
CA LEU A 199 15.56 -0.67 -37.14
C LEU A 199 15.17 -1.31 -38.48
N MET A 200 15.69 -2.50 -38.79
CA MET A 200 15.35 -3.21 -40.04
C MET A 200 13.88 -3.68 -40.06
N THR A 201 13.31 -4.00 -38.90
CA THR A 201 11.90 -4.43 -38.79
C THR A 201 10.89 -3.27 -38.82
N ILE A 202 11.31 -2.01 -38.70
CA ILE A 202 10.38 -0.86 -38.81
C ILE A 202 9.64 -0.88 -40.16
N SER A 203 10.35 -1.20 -41.24
CA SER A 203 9.75 -1.28 -42.56
C SER A 203 8.73 -2.42 -42.69
N SER A 204 8.75 -3.41 -41.79
CA SER A 204 7.77 -4.51 -41.78
C SER A 204 6.52 -4.22 -40.97
N ILE A 205 6.39 -3.06 -40.31
CA ILE A 205 5.19 -2.71 -39.51
C ILE A 205 3.91 -2.95 -40.30
N ALA A 206 3.85 -2.50 -41.56
CA ALA A 206 2.67 -2.62 -42.41
C ALA A 206 2.28 -4.07 -42.76
N ASN A 207 3.24 -5.01 -42.78
CA ASN A 207 3.05 -6.36 -43.31
C ASN A 207 3.18 -7.46 -42.25
N ALA A 208 3.89 -7.18 -41.16
CA ALA A 208 4.16 -8.09 -40.06
C ALA A 208 4.24 -7.31 -38.72
N PRO A 209 3.14 -6.65 -38.29
CA PRO A 209 3.12 -5.82 -37.09
C PRO A 209 3.43 -6.60 -35.80
N SER A 210 3.02 -7.87 -35.72
CA SER A 210 3.31 -8.73 -34.56
C SER A 210 4.80 -9.02 -34.40
N GLN A 211 5.51 -9.33 -35.50
CA GLN A 211 6.95 -9.58 -35.49
C GLN A 211 7.73 -8.32 -35.12
N PHE A 212 7.29 -7.16 -35.61
CA PHE A 212 7.87 -5.89 -35.21
C PHE A 212 7.68 -5.63 -33.71
N ALA A 213 6.46 -5.80 -33.19
CA ALA A 213 6.16 -5.58 -31.78
C ALA A 213 7.02 -6.49 -30.88
N GLU A 214 7.14 -7.79 -31.21
CA GLU A 214 7.98 -8.73 -30.47
C GLU A 214 9.47 -8.32 -30.50
N GLN A 215 10.00 -7.95 -31.67
CA GLN A 215 11.39 -7.50 -31.78
C GLN A 215 11.63 -6.19 -31.02
N LEU A 216 10.66 -5.27 -31.01
CA LEU A 216 10.72 -4.04 -30.25
C LEU A 216 10.77 -4.33 -28.75
N SER A 217 9.89 -5.21 -28.24
CA SER A 217 9.87 -5.66 -26.85
C SER A 217 11.21 -6.20 -26.40
N ILE A 218 11.80 -7.11 -27.19
CA ILE A 218 13.12 -7.69 -26.92
C ILE A 218 14.20 -6.59 -26.88
N THR A 219 14.13 -5.62 -27.78
CA THR A 219 15.12 -4.53 -27.84
C THR A 219 15.00 -3.62 -26.62
N VAL A 220 13.77 -3.25 -26.23
CA VAL A 220 13.49 -2.46 -25.02
C VAL A 220 13.96 -3.20 -23.78
N ASP A 221 13.69 -4.51 -23.67
CA ASP A 221 14.11 -5.34 -22.53
C ASP A 221 15.63 -5.40 -22.38
N ASN A 222 16.34 -5.62 -23.48
CA ASN A 222 17.81 -5.68 -23.45
C ASN A 222 18.43 -4.33 -23.07
N VAL A 223 17.92 -3.22 -23.62
CA VAL A 223 18.40 -1.88 -23.25
C VAL A 223 18.05 -1.58 -21.79
N ALA A 224 16.83 -1.88 -21.35
CA ALA A 224 16.40 -1.64 -19.97
C ALA A 224 17.23 -2.48 -18.97
N GLN A 225 17.50 -3.74 -19.27
CA GLN A 225 18.37 -4.59 -18.46
C GLN A 225 19.79 -4.01 -18.37
N ALA A 226 20.33 -3.50 -19.49
CA ALA A 226 21.63 -2.86 -19.51
C ALA A 226 21.67 -1.59 -18.65
N VAL A 227 20.62 -0.75 -18.75
CA VAL A 227 20.45 0.45 -17.91
C VAL A 227 20.44 0.07 -16.42
N ARG A 228 19.67 -0.96 -16.03
CA ARG A 228 19.60 -1.42 -14.63
C ARG A 228 20.90 -2.07 -14.13
N SER A 229 21.66 -2.70 -15.02
CA SER A 229 22.96 -3.32 -14.68
C SER A 229 24.10 -2.31 -14.42
N GLY A 230 23.90 -1.04 -14.78
CA GLY A 230 24.86 0.03 -14.53
C GLY A 230 25.11 0.29 -13.04
N SER A 231 26.24 0.94 -12.73
CA SER A 231 26.58 1.33 -11.35
C SER A 231 25.59 2.32 -10.76
N ASP A 232 25.31 2.22 -9.45
CA ASP A 232 24.49 3.20 -8.74
C ASP A 232 25.15 4.57 -8.70
N SER A 233 24.39 5.60 -9.06
CA SER A 233 24.79 6.99 -8.88
C SER A 233 24.13 7.56 -7.63
N MET A 234 24.93 8.09 -6.71
CA MET A 234 24.43 8.89 -5.57
C MET A 234 23.94 10.26 -6.01
N ASN A 235 24.36 10.75 -7.18
CA ASN A 235 23.93 12.02 -7.73
C ASN A 235 22.81 11.79 -8.77
N PRO A 236 21.57 12.24 -8.49
CA PRO A 236 20.44 12.11 -9.40
C PRO A 236 20.65 12.74 -10.79
N ALA A 237 21.51 13.76 -10.89
CA ALA A 237 21.74 14.49 -12.14
C ALA A 237 22.54 13.71 -13.19
N VAL A 238 23.32 12.71 -12.75
CA VAL A 238 24.16 11.87 -13.62
C VAL A 238 23.72 10.41 -13.59
N ASP A 239 22.53 10.14 -13.04
CA ASP A 239 21.96 8.80 -13.04
C ASP A 239 21.42 8.44 -14.42
N ASN A 240 22.06 7.47 -15.06
CA ASN A 240 21.68 6.95 -16.37
C ASN A 240 20.28 6.34 -16.39
N SER A 241 19.84 5.70 -15.29
CA SER A 241 18.49 5.11 -15.21
C SER A 241 17.42 6.19 -15.27
N ARG A 242 17.61 7.26 -14.48
CA ARG A 242 16.72 8.42 -14.47
C ARG A 242 16.74 9.21 -15.77
N ALA A 243 17.92 9.38 -16.37
CA ALA A 243 18.05 10.03 -17.67
C ALA A 243 17.34 9.24 -18.77
N ALA A 244 17.51 7.91 -18.81
CA ALA A 244 16.84 7.03 -19.76
C ALA A 244 15.31 7.06 -19.61
N GLN A 245 14.81 6.98 -18.37
CA GLN A 245 13.39 7.13 -18.07
C GLN A 245 12.84 8.48 -18.57
N SER A 246 13.53 9.59 -18.27
CA SER A 246 13.11 10.92 -18.70
C SER A 246 13.08 11.06 -20.23
N SER A 247 14.08 10.48 -20.92
CA SER A 247 14.09 10.41 -22.39
C SER A 247 12.87 9.66 -22.92
N MET A 248 12.55 8.47 -22.41
CA MET A 248 11.37 7.70 -22.87
C MET A 248 10.05 8.45 -22.64
N LEU A 249 9.88 9.06 -21.46
CA LEU A 249 8.66 9.83 -21.18
C LEU A 249 8.54 11.11 -22.01
N ALA A 250 9.66 11.71 -22.45
CA ALA A 250 9.66 12.89 -23.31
C ALA A 250 9.22 12.58 -24.75
N LEU A 251 9.26 11.31 -25.18
CA LEU A 251 8.88 10.89 -26.54
C LEU A 251 7.39 10.64 -26.72
N ILE A 252 6.60 10.71 -25.63
CA ILE A 252 5.17 10.46 -25.66
C ILE A 252 4.50 11.48 -26.60
N ASN A 253 3.80 10.95 -27.60
CA ASN A 253 3.15 11.74 -28.64
C ASN A 253 1.64 11.49 -28.60
N ILE A 254 0.87 12.49 -28.17
CA ILE A 254 -0.60 12.39 -28.06
C ILE A 254 -1.29 12.20 -29.42
N ASN A 255 -0.61 12.54 -30.51
CA ASN A 255 -1.11 12.40 -31.88
C ASN A 255 -0.59 11.12 -32.57
N SER A 256 0.05 10.20 -31.84
CA SER A 256 0.54 8.97 -32.45
C SER A 256 -0.65 8.10 -32.93
N PRO A 257 -0.58 7.48 -34.11
CA PRO A 257 -1.70 6.72 -34.67
C PRO A 257 -2.11 5.47 -33.88
N SER A 258 -1.21 4.91 -33.07
CA SER A 258 -1.51 3.77 -32.20
C SER A 258 -1.21 4.09 -30.74
N SER A 259 -2.13 3.73 -29.86
CA SER A 259 -1.92 3.77 -28.41
C SER A 259 -0.75 2.89 -27.95
N HIS A 260 -0.42 1.83 -28.71
CA HIS A 260 0.69 0.94 -28.41
C HIS A 260 2.03 1.69 -28.34
N TYR A 261 2.26 2.69 -29.19
CA TYR A 261 3.51 3.46 -29.18
C TYR A 261 3.73 4.14 -27.81
N ASN A 262 2.71 4.84 -27.31
CA ASN A 262 2.80 5.53 -26.01
C ASN A 262 2.86 4.54 -24.83
N ILE A 263 2.16 3.40 -24.93
CA ILE A 263 2.24 2.33 -23.93
C ILE A 263 3.67 1.76 -23.87
N GLN A 264 4.30 1.52 -25.02
CA GLN A 264 5.67 1.04 -25.11
C GLN A 264 6.67 2.00 -24.47
N LEU A 265 6.52 3.31 -24.66
CA LEU A 265 7.37 4.30 -24.01
C LEU A 265 7.26 4.29 -22.48
N ILE A 266 6.04 4.10 -21.95
CA ILE A 266 5.82 4.03 -20.50
C ILE A 266 6.38 2.73 -19.93
N ILE A 267 6.18 1.61 -20.63
CA ILE A 267 6.75 0.31 -20.26
C ILE A 267 8.28 0.37 -20.30
N ALA A 268 8.87 0.97 -21.33
CA ALA A 268 10.30 1.20 -21.43
C ALA A 268 10.81 2.06 -20.25
N ALA A 269 10.15 3.17 -19.95
CA ALA A 269 10.50 4.05 -18.83
C ALA A 269 10.44 3.32 -17.48
N LEU A 270 9.39 2.51 -17.26
CA LEU A 270 9.23 1.68 -16.07
C LEU A 270 10.33 0.61 -15.97
N LYS A 271 10.56 -0.14 -17.06
CA LYS A 271 11.61 -1.18 -17.11
C LYS A 271 13.00 -0.56 -16.91
N MET A 272 13.25 0.64 -17.40
CA MET A 272 14.53 1.34 -17.19
C MET A 272 14.71 1.88 -15.77
N ASN A 273 13.65 1.94 -14.95
CA ASN A 273 13.72 2.39 -13.57
C ASN A 273 14.36 1.31 -12.68
N LYS A 274 15.61 1.55 -12.29
CA LYS A 274 16.39 0.64 -11.43
C LYS A 274 15.85 0.57 -10.00
N ASP A 275 15.23 1.64 -9.52
CA ASP A 275 14.76 1.75 -8.13
C ASP A 275 13.61 0.76 -7.86
N ILE A 276 12.74 0.48 -8.85
CA ILE A 276 11.61 -0.45 -8.71
C ILE A 276 12.07 -1.86 -8.33
N GLU A 277 13.12 -2.38 -8.97
CA GLU A 277 13.62 -3.73 -8.70
C GLU A 277 14.14 -3.85 -7.26
N HIS A 278 14.86 -2.83 -6.78
CA HIS A 278 15.37 -2.78 -5.41
C HIS A 278 14.24 -2.62 -4.39
N LEU A 279 13.21 -1.83 -4.72
CA LEU A 279 12.04 -1.65 -3.86
C LEU A 279 11.24 -2.95 -3.74
N GLU A 280 11.12 -3.75 -4.79
CA GLU A 280 10.39 -5.01 -4.76
C GLU A 280 11.09 -6.09 -3.93
N GLN A 281 12.43 -6.12 -3.95
CA GLN A 281 13.22 -7.10 -3.18
C GLN A 281 13.23 -6.82 -1.67
N ALA A 282 13.21 -5.55 -1.26
CA ALA A 282 13.20 -5.19 0.15
C ALA A 282 11.80 -5.40 0.76
N PRO A 283 11.62 -5.68 2.06
CA PRO A 283 10.29 -5.67 2.69
C PRO A 283 9.83 -4.25 3.09
N SER A 284 10.77 -3.36 3.40
CA SER A 284 10.51 -1.98 3.85
C SER A 284 11.54 -1.01 3.28
N PHE A 285 11.15 0.24 3.06
CA PHE A 285 12.07 1.28 2.61
C PHE A 285 12.89 1.85 3.78
N ASN A 286 14.22 1.80 3.67
CA ASN A 286 15.14 2.39 4.63
C ASN A 286 15.92 3.54 3.98
N VAL A 287 15.71 4.75 4.50
CA VAL A 287 16.29 6.00 4.01
C VAL A 287 17.83 5.98 4.09
N LEU A 288 18.42 5.30 5.07
CA LEU A 288 19.87 5.31 5.31
C LEU A 288 20.66 4.43 4.35
N THR A 289 20.05 3.36 3.84
CA THR A 289 20.68 2.41 2.93
C THR A 289 20.39 2.74 1.47
N TRP A 290 19.45 3.65 1.21
CA TRP A 290 19.05 4.01 -0.14
C TRP A 290 20.04 4.99 -0.76
N PRO A 291 20.53 4.76 -2.00
CA PRO A 291 21.59 5.55 -2.60
C PRO A 291 21.16 6.98 -2.97
N LYS A 292 19.86 7.23 -3.11
CA LYS A 292 19.30 8.49 -3.60
C LYS A 292 18.39 9.16 -2.56
N PRO A 293 18.15 10.48 -2.66
CA PRO A 293 17.14 11.13 -1.85
C PRO A 293 15.74 10.54 -2.11
N PRO A 294 14.93 10.22 -1.07
CA PRO A 294 13.61 9.63 -1.26
C PRO A 294 12.65 10.47 -2.11
N SER A 295 12.81 11.80 -2.09
CA SER A 295 12.02 12.74 -2.89
C SER A 295 12.20 12.52 -4.40
N VAL A 296 13.40 12.12 -4.84
CA VAL A 296 13.69 11.85 -6.25
C VAL A 296 12.98 10.57 -6.70
N THR A 297 13.15 9.47 -5.95
CA THR A 297 12.48 8.21 -6.24
C THR A 297 10.95 8.36 -6.22
N LEU A 298 10.39 9.15 -5.28
CA LEU A 298 8.96 9.46 -5.27
C LEU A 298 8.51 10.22 -6.52
N CYS A 299 9.27 11.24 -6.94
CA CYS A 299 8.98 12.01 -8.14
C CYS A 299 9.01 11.13 -9.41
N ASP A 300 10.02 10.27 -9.53
CA ASP A 300 10.18 9.39 -10.68
C ASP A 300 9.06 8.34 -10.75
N LEU A 301 8.63 7.77 -9.61
CA LEU A 301 7.48 6.86 -9.54
C LEU A 301 6.15 7.56 -9.81
N GLU A 302 5.97 8.79 -9.32
CA GLU A 302 4.77 9.59 -9.55
C GLU A 302 4.63 10.02 -11.01
N SER A 303 5.74 10.35 -11.67
CA SER A 303 5.78 10.62 -13.10
C SER A 303 5.31 9.40 -13.91
N ILE A 304 5.80 8.21 -13.61
CA ILE A 304 5.33 6.96 -14.25
C ILE A 304 3.85 6.72 -13.96
N ALA A 305 3.43 6.82 -12.71
CA ALA A 305 2.03 6.58 -12.32
C ALA A 305 1.06 7.54 -13.03
N THR A 306 1.44 8.80 -13.18
CA THR A 306 0.67 9.83 -13.90
C THR A 306 0.54 9.47 -15.38
N GLN A 307 1.61 8.97 -16.01
CA GLN A 307 1.58 8.57 -17.42
C GLN A 307 0.77 7.30 -17.64
N ILE A 308 0.83 6.31 -16.72
CA ILE A 308 -0.04 5.14 -16.75
C ILE A 308 -1.52 5.58 -16.64
N GLU A 309 -1.84 6.50 -15.74
CA GLU A 309 -3.20 7.03 -15.59
C GLU A 309 -3.70 7.75 -16.84
N ALA A 310 -2.84 8.50 -17.52
CA ALA A 310 -3.18 9.08 -18.82
C ALA A 310 -3.52 8.01 -19.87
N ARG A 311 -2.79 6.89 -19.93
CA ARG A 311 -3.13 5.78 -20.86
C ARG A 311 -4.41 5.06 -20.46
N ILE A 312 -4.64 4.86 -19.16
CA ILE A 312 -5.91 4.30 -18.66
C ILE A 312 -7.06 5.15 -19.17
N HIS A 313 -6.95 6.49 -19.06
CA HIS A 313 -8.00 7.39 -19.55
C HIS A 313 -8.23 7.25 -21.06
N GLU A 314 -7.17 7.15 -21.86
CA GLU A 314 -7.30 6.94 -23.31
C GLU A 314 -8.00 5.63 -23.67
N VAL A 315 -7.61 4.53 -23.03
CA VAL A 315 -8.21 3.20 -23.28
C VAL A 315 -9.69 3.18 -22.87
N THR A 316 -10.09 3.95 -21.87
CA THR A 316 -11.51 4.06 -21.48
C THR A 316 -12.40 4.79 -22.48
N THR A 317 -11.84 5.52 -23.45
CA THR A 317 -12.64 6.23 -24.46
C THR A 317 -13.31 5.29 -25.47
N VAL A 318 -12.77 4.07 -25.62
CA VAL A 318 -13.27 3.05 -26.56
C VAL A 318 -13.64 1.79 -25.77
N SER A 319 -14.91 1.39 -25.77
CA SER A 319 -15.40 0.23 -24.99
C SER A 319 -15.48 -1.04 -25.85
N THR A 320 -14.33 -1.60 -26.23
CA THR A 320 -14.23 -2.92 -26.88
C THR A 320 -13.78 -3.99 -25.88
N TYR A 321 -13.95 -5.27 -26.22
CA TYR A 321 -13.47 -6.36 -25.37
C TYR A 321 -11.95 -6.34 -25.18
N LYS A 322 -11.18 -6.00 -26.22
CA LYS A 322 -9.72 -5.90 -26.15
C LYS A 322 -9.28 -4.73 -25.26
N SER A 323 -9.97 -3.59 -25.36
CA SER A 323 -9.64 -2.41 -24.54
C SER A 323 -9.97 -2.62 -23.06
N LEU A 324 -10.93 -3.49 -22.73
CA LEU A 324 -11.17 -3.91 -21.34
C LEU A 324 -9.99 -4.74 -20.78
N LEU A 325 -9.43 -5.66 -21.55
CA LEU A 325 -8.25 -6.42 -21.12
C LEU A 325 -7.04 -5.52 -20.92
N LEU A 326 -6.83 -4.55 -21.82
CA LEU A 326 -5.74 -3.57 -21.67
C LEU A 326 -5.96 -2.67 -20.46
N PHE A 327 -7.20 -2.23 -20.23
CA PHE A 327 -7.58 -1.46 -19.05
C PHE A 327 -7.26 -2.21 -17.75
N ASP A 328 -7.69 -3.47 -17.64
CA ASP A 328 -7.45 -4.29 -16.45
C ASP A 328 -5.94 -4.48 -16.20
N ALA A 329 -5.16 -4.74 -17.25
CA ALA A 329 -3.70 -4.86 -17.17
C ALA A 329 -3.03 -3.55 -16.71
N LEU A 330 -3.45 -2.40 -17.24
CA LEU A 330 -2.93 -1.10 -16.82
C LEU A 330 -3.29 -0.74 -15.38
N ILE A 331 -4.47 -1.15 -14.91
CA ILE A 331 -4.90 -0.94 -13.51
C ILE A 331 -4.04 -1.75 -12.54
N GLU A 332 -3.78 -3.03 -12.82
CA GLU A 332 -2.89 -3.84 -11.99
C GLU A 332 -1.44 -3.33 -12.04
N LEU A 333 -0.96 -2.86 -13.20
CA LEU A 333 0.34 -2.20 -13.30
C LEU A 333 0.41 -0.92 -12.44
N LYS A 334 -0.59 -0.04 -12.55
CA LYS A 334 -0.68 1.19 -11.74
C LYS A 334 -0.64 0.86 -10.24
N LYS A 335 -1.43 -0.13 -9.82
CA LYS A 335 -1.50 -0.59 -8.44
C LYS A 335 -0.13 -1.07 -7.94
N SER A 336 0.60 -1.85 -8.74
CA SER A 336 1.95 -2.30 -8.43
C SER A 336 2.92 -1.13 -8.18
N VAL A 337 2.94 -0.15 -9.10
CA VAL A 337 3.76 1.06 -8.98
C VAL A 337 3.37 1.88 -7.75
N MET A 338 2.07 2.02 -7.47
CA MET A 338 1.56 2.73 -6.30
C MET A 338 1.93 2.04 -4.98
N VAL A 339 1.99 0.71 -4.94
CA VAL A 339 2.49 -0.02 -3.76
C VAL A 339 3.94 0.36 -3.48
N GLN A 340 4.80 0.39 -4.50
CA GLN A 340 6.19 0.81 -4.33
C GLN A 340 6.33 2.28 -3.93
N ARG A 341 5.53 3.18 -4.54
CA ARG A 341 5.48 4.59 -4.15
C ARG A 341 5.07 4.76 -2.69
N ASN A 342 3.99 4.11 -2.27
CA ASN A 342 3.49 4.18 -0.89
C ASN A 342 4.51 3.65 0.11
N LYS A 343 5.28 2.64 -0.26
CA LYS A 343 6.36 2.10 0.56
C LYS A 343 7.49 3.10 0.77
N VAL A 344 7.91 3.80 -0.29
CA VAL A 344 8.89 4.89 -0.18
C VAL A 344 8.32 6.03 0.67
N GLU A 345 7.06 6.41 0.45
CA GLU A 345 6.39 7.47 1.19
C GLU A 345 6.31 7.18 2.70
N GLN A 346 5.88 5.96 3.06
CA GLN A 346 5.84 5.52 4.46
C GLN A 346 7.25 5.43 5.07
N GLY A 347 8.22 4.92 4.31
CA GLY A 347 9.59 4.80 4.77
C GLY A 347 10.33 6.14 4.88
N ALA A 348 9.92 7.15 4.12
CA ALA A 348 10.50 8.50 4.14
C ALA A 348 9.77 9.48 5.08
N LYS A 349 8.62 9.07 5.66
CA LYS A 349 7.80 9.96 6.49
C LYS A 349 8.54 10.39 7.76
N PRO A 350 8.68 11.70 8.02
CA PRO A 350 9.23 12.20 9.29
C PRO A 350 8.33 11.82 10.47
N HIS A 351 8.92 11.50 11.62
CA HIS A 351 8.16 11.24 12.85
C HIS A 351 7.81 12.53 13.58
N ARG A 352 8.68 13.55 13.51
CA ARG A 352 8.46 14.86 14.13
C ARG A 352 9.19 15.96 13.37
N TYR A 353 8.86 17.21 13.69
CA TYR A 353 9.52 18.39 13.16
C TYR A 353 10.06 19.24 14.31
N ILE A 354 11.25 19.80 14.14
CA ILE A 354 11.88 20.73 15.09
C ILE A 354 12.07 22.07 14.38
N THR A 355 11.74 23.17 15.06
CA THR A 355 11.96 24.51 14.52
C THR A 355 13.24 25.10 15.10
N CYS A 356 14.23 25.36 14.26
CA CYS A 356 15.50 25.97 14.62
C CYS A 356 15.61 27.37 14.00
N PRO A 357 15.54 28.45 14.78
CA PRO A 357 15.56 29.81 14.23
C PRO A 357 16.94 30.24 13.68
N HIS A 358 18.02 29.55 14.08
CA HIS A 358 19.38 29.80 13.62
C HIS A 358 19.96 28.57 12.93
N PHE A 359 21.00 28.75 12.12
CA PHE A 359 21.74 27.65 11.52
C PHE A 359 22.47 26.84 12.59
N ILE A 360 22.11 25.56 12.72
CA ILE A 360 22.76 24.62 13.64
C ILE A 360 23.44 23.53 12.81
N PRO A 361 24.68 23.15 13.13
CA PRO A 361 25.34 22.03 12.47
C PRO A 361 24.53 20.74 12.59
N ALA A 362 24.43 19.95 11.51
CA ALA A 362 23.70 18.68 11.50
C ALA A 362 24.24 17.70 12.56
N LEU A 363 25.55 17.68 12.80
CA LEU A 363 26.20 16.87 13.84
C LEU A 363 25.77 17.27 15.26
N THR A 364 25.60 18.57 15.52
CA THR A 364 25.16 19.06 16.84
C THR A 364 23.71 18.67 17.10
N LEU A 365 22.84 18.82 16.08
CA LEU A 365 21.45 18.36 16.15
C LEU A 365 21.36 16.85 16.34
N ALA A 366 22.17 16.08 15.61
CA ALA A 366 22.26 14.64 15.75
C ALA A 366 22.62 14.21 17.18
N GLN A 367 23.62 14.87 17.78
CA GLN A 367 24.03 14.59 19.16
C GLN A 367 22.96 14.99 20.19
N GLN A 368 22.31 16.13 20.03
CA GLN A 368 21.26 16.60 20.95
C GLN A 368 20.03 15.68 20.93
N GLU A 369 19.68 15.16 19.76
CA GLU A 369 18.45 14.41 19.54
C GLU A 369 18.67 12.88 19.51
N GLY A 370 19.91 12.41 19.72
CA GLY A 370 20.25 10.99 19.73
C GLY A 370 20.07 10.28 18.39
N ASN A 371 20.12 10.99 17.28
CA ASN A 371 19.93 10.46 15.92
C ASN A 371 21.24 10.51 15.12
N SER A 372 21.30 9.81 13.98
CA SER A 372 22.45 9.91 13.08
C SER A 372 22.36 11.17 12.20
N ALA A 373 23.47 11.88 12.01
CA ALA A 373 23.50 13.09 11.17
C ALA A 373 23.07 12.80 9.72
N ALA A 374 23.48 11.64 9.17
CA ALA A 374 23.07 11.19 7.85
C ALA A 374 21.54 11.02 7.71
N LEU A 375 20.84 10.60 8.76
CA LEU A 375 19.37 10.52 8.76
C LEU A 375 18.74 11.91 8.65
N ILE A 376 19.29 12.88 9.37
CA ILE A 376 18.78 14.25 9.37
C ILE A 376 19.04 14.91 8.01
N GLU A 377 20.22 14.71 7.43
CA GLU A 377 20.57 15.21 6.10
C GLU A 377 19.67 14.63 5.01
N THR A 378 19.46 13.30 5.00
CA THR A 378 18.64 12.61 4.00
C THR A 378 17.15 12.95 4.09
N LEU A 379 16.64 13.28 5.28
CA LEU A 379 15.26 13.75 5.47
C LEU A 379 15.05 15.22 5.10
N ASN A 380 16.13 16.02 5.01
CA ASN A 380 16.08 17.45 4.71
C ASN A 380 16.91 17.79 3.45
N PRO A 381 16.66 17.16 2.30
CA PRO A 381 17.52 17.28 1.10
C PRO A 381 17.51 18.69 0.47
N LEU A 382 16.55 19.54 0.83
CA LEU A 382 16.45 20.92 0.34
C LEU A 382 17.24 21.93 1.19
N GLN A 383 17.79 21.50 2.34
CA GLN A 383 18.59 22.34 3.22
C GLN A 383 20.09 22.10 3.01
N HIS A 384 20.92 23.00 3.52
CA HIS A 384 22.37 22.82 3.43
C HIS A 384 22.81 21.59 4.24
N PRO A 385 23.60 20.66 3.68
CA PRO A 385 23.89 19.37 4.29
C PRO A 385 24.54 19.49 5.67
N LEU A 386 25.42 20.48 5.85
CA LEU A 386 26.10 20.67 7.14
C LEU A 386 25.35 21.57 8.12
N PHE A 387 24.44 22.43 7.65
CA PHE A 387 23.85 23.51 8.46
C PHE A 387 22.37 23.64 8.18
N LEU A 388 21.55 23.32 9.18
CA LEU A 388 20.10 23.26 9.05
C LEU A 388 19.46 24.42 9.82
N SER A 389 18.36 24.95 9.30
CA SER A 389 17.59 26.04 9.93
C SER A 389 16.12 25.98 9.50
N GLY A 390 15.26 26.71 10.21
CA GLY A 390 13.81 26.66 10.00
C GLY A 390 13.21 25.36 10.51
N THR A 391 12.27 24.78 9.76
CA THR A 391 11.59 23.53 10.12
C THR A 391 12.39 22.33 9.63
N ILE A 392 12.91 21.54 10.55
CA ILE A 392 13.76 20.37 10.30
C ILE A 392 12.95 19.10 10.54
N ALA A 393 12.85 18.25 9.51
CA ALA A 393 12.25 16.93 9.58
C ALA A 393 13.16 15.98 10.35
N MET A 394 12.60 15.28 11.33
CA MET A 394 13.32 14.36 12.20
C MET A 394 12.61 13.02 12.27
N ARG A 395 13.40 11.96 12.39
CA ARG A 395 12.92 10.61 12.64
C ARG A 395 13.66 10.03 13.83
N ASN A 396 12.92 9.49 14.79
CA ASN A 396 13.51 8.77 15.91
C ASN A 396 14.11 7.45 15.40
N ASN A 397 15.34 7.13 15.81
CA ASN A 397 15.89 5.78 15.66
C ASN A 397 14.96 4.77 16.35
N THR A 398 14.46 3.81 15.58
CA THR A 398 13.81 2.59 16.10
C THR A 398 14.82 1.49 16.26
#